data_AF-A0A969ZRM8-F1
#
_entry.id   AF-A0A969ZRM8-F1
#
_cell.length_a   1.000
_cell.length_b   1.000
_cell.length_c   1.000
_cell.angle_alpha   90.00
_cell.angle_beta   90.00
_cell.angle_gamma   90.00
#
_symmetry.space_group_name_H-M   'P 1'
#
loop_
_entity.id
_entity.type
_entity.pdbx_description
1 polymer ?
#
loop_
_entity_poly.entity_id
_entity_poly.type
_entity_poly.pdbx_seq_one_letter_code
_entity_poly.pdbx_strand_id
1 'polypeptide(L)'
;MIIGLLRGEASKLGLSFDNFTEIQNKDGIFVYRLSNGNETVIIKYFEKEEFKRELMCYQKLKDANMPTIPIIGQTDNAIVMEDLSNSNKYRLANEEDLLEKSIIESLAQWYKKLHSIKLTDEEKNNFYSEFKLLTIENIEKIKRTKLFHPF
;
A
#
# COMPACT_ATOMS: atom_id res chain seq x y z
N MET A 1 -11.24 -19.23 7.40
CA MET A 1 -12.00 -18.14 6.72
C MET A 1 -11.25 -16.83 6.92
N ILE A 2 -11.09 -16.02 5.87
CA ILE A 2 -10.27 -14.79 5.89
C ILE A 2 -10.65 -13.82 7.02
N ILE A 3 -11.95 -13.64 7.31
CA ILE A 3 -12.44 -12.77 8.39
C ILE A 3 -11.83 -13.14 9.76
N GLY A 4 -11.65 -14.44 10.05
CA GLY A 4 -11.02 -14.88 11.30
C GLY A 4 -9.55 -14.47 11.40
N LEU A 5 -8.82 -14.51 10.28
CA LEU A 5 -7.44 -14.01 10.21
C LEU A 5 -7.40 -12.49 10.40
N LEU A 6 -8.27 -11.75 9.70
CA LEU A 6 -8.35 -10.29 9.82
C LEU A 6 -8.67 -9.85 11.25
N ARG A 7 -9.60 -10.55 11.92
CA ARG A 7 -9.90 -10.31 13.34
C ARG A 7 -8.68 -10.57 14.22
N GLY A 8 -7.97 -11.68 13.99
CA GLY A 8 -6.73 -12.00 14.70
C GLY A 8 -5.66 -10.91 14.54
N GLU A 9 -5.43 -10.42 13.32
CA GLU A 9 -4.47 -9.35 13.06
C GLU A 9 -4.89 -8.01 13.69
N ALA A 10 -6.18 -7.65 13.62
CA ALA A 10 -6.70 -6.45 14.28
C ALA A 10 -6.51 -6.53 15.81
N SER A 11 -6.79 -7.69 16.41
CA SER A 11 -6.63 -7.91 17.85
C SER A 11 -5.18 -7.83 18.33
N LYS A 12 -4.19 -8.23 17.52
CA LYS A 12 -2.76 -8.00 17.83
C LYS A 12 -2.42 -6.50 17.98
N LEU A 13 -3.21 -5.62 17.37
CA LEU A 13 -3.09 -4.17 17.46
C LEU A 13 -3.99 -3.54 18.53
N GLY A 14 -4.67 -4.35 19.34
CA GLY A 14 -5.63 -3.87 20.33
C GLY A 14 -6.94 -3.36 19.74
N LEU A 15 -7.23 -3.70 18.48
CA LEU A 15 -8.45 -3.28 17.78
C LEU A 15 -9.50 -4.38 17.78
N SER A 16 -10.77 -3.98 17.92
CA SER A 16 -11.93 -4.88 17.90
C SER A 16 -13.03 -4.28 17.05
N PHE A 17 -13.48 -5.03 16.04
CA PHE A 17 -14.50 -4.61 15.09
C PHE A 17 -15.50 -5.73 14.84
N ASP A 18 -16.76 -5.34 14.63
CA ASP A 18 -17.87 -6.28 14.48
C ASP A 18 -18.10 -6.66 13.01
N ASN A 19 -17.94 -5.69 12.11
CA ASN A 19 -18.26 -5.84 10.71
C ASN A 19 -17.01 -5.79 9.83
N PHE A 20 -17.02 -6.63 8.79
CA PHE A 20 -15.92 -6.78 7.83
C PHE A 20 -16.53 -6.75 6.43
N THR A 21 -16.21 -5.71 5.65
CA THR A 21 -16.67 -5.55 4.27
C THR A 21 -15.48 -5.64 3.33
N GLU A 22 -15.52 -6.59 2.40
CA GLU A 22 -14.47 -6.71 1.39
C GLU A 22 -14.50 -5.49 0.45
N ILE A 23 -13.33 -4.89 0.24
CA ILE A 23 -13.11 -3.85 -0.78
C ILE A 23 -12.40 -4.47 -1.98
N GLN A 24 -11.40 -5.33 -1.72
CA GLN A 24 -10.62 -5.97 -2.76
C GLN A 24 -10.05 -7.30 -2.27
N ASN A 25 -9.99 -8.27 -3.17
CA ASN A 25 -9.26 -9.51 -3.00
C ASN A 25 -8.54 -9.84 -4.31
N LYS A 26 -7.22 -9.82 -4.29
CA LYS A 26 -6.41 -10.08 -5.48
C LYS A 26 -5.05 -10.66 -5.11
N ASP A 27 -4.70 -11.77 -5.75
CA ASP A 27 -3.38 -12.42 -5.69
C ASP A 27 -2.88 -12.81 -4.27
N GLY A 28 -3.77 -12.89 -3.27
CA GLY A 28 -3.39 -13.12 -1.85
C GLY A 28 -3.23 -11.82 -1.05
N ILE A 29 -3.67 -10.68 -1.61
CA ILE A 29 -3.83 -9.40 -0.92
C ILE A 29 -5.32 -9.18 -0.69
N PHE A 30 -5.69 -8.96 0.58
CA PHE A 30 -7.07 -8.76 1.00
C PHE A 30 -7.21 -7.37 1.62
N VAL A 31 -8.11 -6.56 1.09
CA VAL A 31 -8.42 -5.22 1.59
C VAL A 31 -9.84 -5.22 2.09
N TYR A 32 -10.02 -4.92 3.36
CA TYR A 32 -11.32 -4.92 4.02
C TYR A 32 -11.53 -3.63 4.80
N ARG A 33 -12.76 -3.12 4.76
CA ARG A 33 -13.23 -2.13 5.73
C ARG A 33 -13.70 -2.85 6.98
N LEU A 34 -13.19 -2.41 8.12
CA LEU A 34 -13.59 -2.86 9.45
C LEU A 34 -14.42 -1.74 10.07
N SER A 35 -15.55 -2.09 10.67
CA SER A 35 -16.40 -1.09 11.33
C SER A 35 -17.00 -1.55 12.65
N ASN A 36 -17.11 -0.59 13.57
CA ASN A 36 -17.78 -0.72 14.85
C ASN A 36 -18.52 0.59 15.14
N GLY A 37 -19.86 0.57 15.03
CA GLY A 37 -20.66 1.79 15.03
C GLY A 37 -20.20 2.76 13.93
N ASN A 38 -19.77 3.95 14.33
CA ASN A 38 -19.31 5.01 13.42
C ASN A 38 -17.80 4.98 13.15
N GLU A 39 -17.04 4.14 13.86
CA GLU A 39 -15.61 4.02 13.67
C GLU A 39 -15.32 3.06 12.53
N THR A 40 -14.54 3.50 11.54
CA THR A 40 -14.12 2.67 10.42
C THR A 40 -12.62 2.78 10.17
N VAL A 41 -12.03 1.64 9.80
CA VAL A 41 -10.62 1.54 9.39
C VAL A 41 -10.51 0.61 8.20
N ILE A 42 -9.41 0.72 7.46
CA ILE A 42 -9.06 -0.24 6.41
C ILE A 42 -7.96 -1.15 6.92
N ILE A 43 -8.18 -2.47 6.83
CA ILE A 43 -7.11 -3.45 6.96
C ILE A 43 -6.72 -3.95 5.58
N LYS A 44 -5.41 -4.00 5.34
CA LYS A 44 -4.84 -4.68 4.18
C LYS A 44 -3.96 -5.81 4.69
N TYR A 45 -4.35 -7.03 4.36
CA TYR A 45 -3.69 -8.28 4.76
C TYR A 45 -2.93 -8.88 3.57
N PHE A 46 -1.74 -9.39 3.86
CA PHE A 46 -0.81 -9.97 2.90
C PHE A 46 -0.57 -11.44 3.23
N GLU A 47 -1.11 -12.33 2.40
CA GLU A 47 -0.94 -13.78 2.58
C GLU A 47 0.45 -14.25 2.15
N LYS A 48 1.04 -13.64 1.12
CA LYS A 48 2.33 -14.03 0.56
C LYS A 48 3.44 -13.06 0.95
N GLU A 49 4.61 -13.61 1.27
CA GLU A 49 5.82 -12.85 1.63
C GLU A 49 6.21 -11.80 0.57
N GLU A 50 6.04 -12.12 -0.71
CA GLU A 50 6.39 -11.22 -1.83
C GLU A 50 5.66 -9.87 -1.81
N PHE A 51 4.50 -9.80 -1.14
CA PHE A 51 3.70 -8.57 -1.00
C PHE A 51 3.94 -7.84 0.32
N LYS A 52 4.52 -8.51 1.33
CA LYS A 52 4.83 -7.89 2.63
C LYS A 52 5.89 -6.79 2.54
N ARG A 53 6.59 -6.66 1.41
CA ARG A 53 7.47 -5.50 1.13
C ARG A 53 6.77 -4.15 1.36
N GLU A 54 5.46 -4.07 1.15
CA GLU A 54 4.69 -2.84 1.40
C GLU A 54 4.69 -2.43 2.88
N LEU A 55 4.69 -3.42 3.79
CA LEU A 55 4.83 -3.22 5.24
C LEU A 55 6.17 -2.54 5.56
N MET A 56 7.25 -3.00 4.91
CA MET A 56 8.59 -2.39 5.05
C MET A 56 8.63 -0.96 4.46
N CYS A 57 7.96 -0.73 3.32
CA CYS A 57 7.86 0.60 2.72
C CYS A 57 7.24 1.61 3.69
N TYR A 58 6.08 1.27 4.30
CA TYR A 58 5.41 2.17 5.23
C TYR A 58 6.23 2.43 6.49
N GLN A 59 6.92 1.42 7.03
CA GLN A 59 7.84 1.62 8.14
C GLN A 59 8.97 2.60 7.77
N LYS A 60 9.58 2.45 6.59
CA LYS A 60 10.63 3.36 6.12
C LYS A 60 10.12 4.80 5.95
N LEU A 61 8.92 4.97 5.41
CA LEU A 61 8.28 6.28 5.26
C LEU A 61 8.01 6.92 6.63
N LYS A 62 7.54 6.13 7.60
CA LYS A 62 7.33 6.57 8.98
C LYS A 62 8.64 7.04 9.62
N ASP A 63 9.70 6.26 9.49
CA ASP A 63 11.03 6.59 10.06
C ASP A 63 11.63 7.86 9.41
N ALA A 64 11.35 8.09 8.13
CA ALA A 64 11.72 9.32 7.42
C ALA A 64 10.78 10.51 7.70
N ASN A 65 9.80 10.34 8.59
CA ASN A 65 8.76 11.31 8.90
C ASN A 65 8.07 11.84 7.63
N MET A 66 7.79 10.94 6.69
CA MET A 66 7.03 11.24 5.48
C MET A 66 5.55 11.22 5.80
N PRO A 67 4.79 12.25 5.37
CA PRO A 67 3.35 12.18 5.50
C PRO A 67 2.81 11.13 4.51
N THR A 68 2.07 10.17 5.03
CA THR A 68 1.36 9.14 4.28
C THR A 68 -0.12 9.17 4.67
N ILE A 69 -0.92 8.28 4.09
CA ILE A 69 -2.19 7.90 4.72
C ILE A 69 -1.87 7.47 6.17
N PRO A 70 -2.61 7.94 7.19
CA PRO A 70 -2.32 7.59 8.56
C PRO A 70 -2.40 6.09 8.80
N ILE A 71 -1.30 5.55 9.31
CA ILE A 71 -1.20 4.14 9.72
C ILE A 71 -1.53 4.06 11.20
N ILE A 72 -2.58 3.33 11.52
CA ILE A 72 -3.05 3.08 12.89
C ILE A 72 -2.15 2.02 13.54
N GLY A 73 -1.78 0.99 12.78
CA GLY A 73 -0.90 -0.06 13.26
C GLY A 73 -0.50 -1.03 12.16
N GLN A 74 0.47 -1.88 12.49
CA GLN A 74 1.03 -2.86 11.58
C GLN A 74 1.42 -4.13 12.33
N THR A 75 1.16 -5.28 11.73
CA THR A 75 1.64 -6.59 12.16
C THR A 75 2.56 -7.18 11.08
N ASP A 76 3.05 -8.39 11.27
CA ASP A 76 3.87 -9.09 10.27
C ASP A 76 3.11 -9.42 8.97
N ASN A 77 1.77 -9.39 8.99
CA ASN A 77 0.93 -9.76 7.84
C ASN A 77 -0.06 -8.68 7.43
N ALA A 78 -0.23 -7.61 8.20
CA ALA A 78 -1.27 -6.64 7.94
C ALA A 78 -0.85 -5.21 8.27
N ILE A 79 -1.44 -4.27 7.55
CA ILE A 79 -1.40 -2.85 7.87
C ILE A 79 -2.82 -2.34 8.05
N VAL A 80 -3.05 -1.58 9.11
CA VAL A 80 -4.32 -0.93 9.41
C VAL A 80 -4.15 0.58 9.25
N MET A 81 -5.03 1.18 8.45
CA MET A 81 -4.96 2.59 8.08
C MET A 81 -6.33 3.27 8.21
N GLU A 82 -6.29 4.60 8.27
CA GLU A 82 -7.49 5.43 8.28
C GLU A 82 -8.36 5.15 7.03
N ASP A 83 -9.67 5.06 7.23
CA ASP A 83 -10.63 4.94 6.15
C ASP A 83 -10.88 6.32 5.53
N LEU A 84 -10.23 6.58 4.39
CA LEU A 84 -10.32 7.85 3.68
C LEU A 84 -11.74 8.19 3.21
N SER A 85 -12.64 7.20 3.07
CA SER A 85 -14.05 7.48 2.74
C SER A 85 -14.80 8.16 3.89
N ASN A 86 -14.32 8.00 5.12
CA ASN A 86 -14.91 8.55 6.34
C ASN A 86 -13.94 9.51 7.07
N SER A 87 -12.90 9.98 6.39
CA SER A 87 -11.92 10.90 6.97
C SER A 87 -12.45 12.34 6.99
N ASN A 88 -12.31 13.01 8.13
CA ASN A 88 -12.59 14.44 8.25
C ASN A 88 -11.40 15.32 7.83
N LYS A 89 -10.25 14.71 7.52
CA LYS A 89 -8.99 15.39 7.23
C LYS A 89 -8.53 15.22 5.79
N TYR A 90 -8.78 14.06 5.20
CA TYR A 90 -8.31 13.70 3.87
C TYR A 90 -9.49 13.47 2.93
N ARG A 91 -9.29 13.78 1.64
CA ARG A 91 -10.19 13.39 0.56
C ARG A 91 -9.38 12.92 -0.64
N LEU A 92 -10.01 12.18 -1.55
CA LEU A 92 -9.42 11.91 -2.85
C LEU A 92 -9.22 13.23 -3.61
N ALA A 93 -8.08 13.33 -4.27
CA ALA A 93 -7.80 14.44 -5.17
C ALA A 93 -8.74 14.36 -6.40
N ASN A 94 -9.14 15.52 -6.91
CA ASN A 94 -9.87 15.66 -8.15
C ASN A 94 -8.98 16.37 -9.19
N GLU A 95 -9.48 16.55 -10.41
CA GLU A 95 -8.71 17.17 -11.50
C GLU A 95 -8.40 18.65 -11.24
N GLU A 96 -9.28 19.37 -10.53
CA GLU A 96 -9.11 20.79 -10.22
C GLU A 96 -7.93 21.02 -9.25
N ASP A 97 -7.65 20.05 -8.36
CA ASP A 97 -6.49 20.11 -7.47
C ASP A 97 -5.16 20.22 -8.23
N LEU A 98 -5.10 19.76 -9.48
CA LEU A 98 -3.90 19.88 -10.32
C LEU A 98 -3.68 21.30 -10.86
N LEU A 99 -4.71 22.14 -10.84
CA LEU A 99 -4.64 23.55 -11.23
C LEU A 99 -4.22 24.45 -10.07
N GLU A 100 -4.38 23.96 -8.84
CA GLU A 100 -4.01 24.67 -7.62
C GLU A 100 -2.49 24.62 -7.39
N LYS A 101 -1.84 25.76 -7.66
CA LYS A 101 -0.38 25.90 -7.54
C LYS A 101 0.15 25.45 -6.19
N SER A 102 -0.53 25.77 -5.09
CA SER A 102 -0.11 25.42 -3.73
C SER A 102 -0.11 23.90 -3.49
N ILE A 103 -1.07 23.17 -4.08
CA ILE A 103 -1.14 21.72 -4.02
C ILE A 103 0.01 21.11 -4.82
N ILE A 104 0.24 21.59 -6.05
CA ILE A 104 1.32 21.10 -6.91
C ILE A 104 2.70 21.36 -6.29
N GLU A 105 2.93 22.54 -5.71
CA GLU A 105 4.17 22.85 -4.99
C GLU A 105 4.38 21.93 -3.79
N SER A 106 3.33 21.67 -3.02
CA SER A 106 3.38 20.76 -1.87
C SER A 106 3.67 19.32 -2.29
N LEU A 107 3.02 18.85 -3.37
CA LEU A 107 3.26 17.52 -3.96
C LEU A 107 4.70 17.39 -4.49
N ALA A 108 5.22 18.43 -5.14
CA ALA A 108 6.60 18.45 -5.63
C ALA A 108 7.62 18.43 -4.48
N GLN A 109 7.36 19.16 -3.39
CA GLN A 109 8.19 19.11 -2.18
C GLN A 109 8.15 17.72 -1.53
N TRP A 110 6.96 17.12 -1.41
CA TRP A 110 6.80 15.77 -0.92
C TRP A 110 7.60 14.76 -1.75
N TYR A 111 7.51 14.86 -3.08
CA TYR A 111 8.23 13.98 -4.00
C TYR A 111 9.74 14.13 -3.89
N LYS A 112 10.25 15.37 -3.80
CA LYS A 112 11.68 15.62 -3.56
C LYS A 112 12.14 15.02 -2.22
N LYS A 113 11.32 15.15 -1.17
CA LYS A 113 11.62 14.56 0.14
C LYS A 113 11.64 13.03 0.06
N LEU A 114 10.68 12.42 -0.62
CA LEU A 114 10.64 10.97 -0.85
C LEU A 114 11.95 10.47 -1.50
N HIS A 115 12.40 11.12 -2.57
CA HIS A 115 13.63 10.75 -3.29
C HIS A 115 14.93 11.04 -2.52
N SER A 116 14.87 11.87 -1.48
CA SER A 116 16.01 12.11 -0.61
C SER A 116 16.22 11.00 0.44
N ILE A 117 15.23 10.11 0.62
CA ILE A 117 15.31 9.01 1.58
C ILE A 117 16.37 8.03 1.12
N LYS A 118 17.40 7.86 1.96
CA LYS A 118 18.47 6.91 1.69
C LYS A 118 18.04 5.51 2.11
N LEU A 119 18.25 4.58 1.20
CA LEU A 119 18.05 3.15 1.41
C LEU A 119 19.40 2.47 1.64
N THR A 120 19.44 1.52 2.55
CA THR A 120 20.56 0.56 2.67
C THR A 120 20.57 -0.36 1.45
N ASP A 121 21.68 -1.06 1.22
CA ASP A 121 21.76 -1.99 0.10
C ASP A 121 20.81 -3.18 0.26
N GLU A 122 20.55 -3.61 1.51
CA GLU A 122 19.53 -4.61 1.82
C GLU A 122 18.12 -4.10 1.48
N GLU A 123 17.77 -2.87 1.87
CA GLU A 123 16.47 -2.26 1.54
C GLU A 123 16.28 -2.13 0.03
N LYS A 124 17.32 -1.73 -0.72
CA LYS A 124 17.28 -1.68 -2.20
C LYS A 124 17.03 -3.06 -2.81
N ASN A 125 17.59 -4.11 -2.20
CA ASN A 125 17.39 -5.49 -2.64
C ASN A 125 15.99 -6.01 -2.32
N ASN A 126 15.36 -5.53 -1.25
CA ASN A 126 14.01 -5.93 -0.87
C ASN A 126 12.90 -5.11 -1.56
N PHE A 127 13.16 -3.86 -1.94
CA PHE A 127 12.18 -3.08 -2.70
C PHE A 127 12.08 -3.50 -4.16
N TYR A 128 10.85 -3.42 -4.68
CA TYR A 128 10.56 -3.72 -6.08
C TYR A 128 11.34 -2.77 -6.98
N SER A 129 11.96 -3.33 -8.00
CA SER A 129 12.66 -2.58 -9.03
C SER A 129 12.36 -3.27 -10.36
N GLU A 130 11.77 -2.53 -11.29
CA GLU A 130 11.48 -3.03 -12.64
C GLU A 130 12.77 -3.50 -13.34
N PHE A 131 13.93 -2.93 -12.98
CA PHE A 131 15.23 -3.39 -13.45
C PHE A 131 15.54 -4.84 -13.05
N LYS A 132 15.00 -5.34 -11.93
CA LYS A 132 15.13 -6.76 -11.55
C LYS A 132 14.33 -7.69 -12.48
N LEU A 133 13.33 -7.15 -13.17
CA LEU A 133 12.59 -7.90 -14.19
C LEU A 133 13.31 -7.91 -15.54
N LEU A 134 14.32 -7.07 -15.76
CA LEU A 134 15.13 -7.04 -16.98
C LEU A 134 16.19 -8.16 -16.98
N THR A 135 15.74 -9.40 -16.87
CA THR A 135 16.59 -10.60 -17.04
C THR A 135 16.53 -11.09 -18.49
N ILE A 136 17.59 -11.75 -18.95
CA ILE A 136 17.60 -12.40 -20.29
C ILE A 136 16.40 -13.36 -20.42
N GLU A 137 16.08 -14.10 -19.37
CA GLU A 137 14.95 -15.02 -19.32
C GLU A 137 13.59 -14.33 -19.49
N ASN A 138 13.35 -13.22 -18.80
CA ASN A 138 12.11 -12.45 -18.98
C ASN A 138 12.03 -11.81 -20.36
N ILE A 139 13.15 -11.33 -20.91
CA ILE A 139 13.22 -10.82 -22.28
C ILE A 139 12.89 -11.93 -23.29
N GLU A 140 13.47 -13.11 -23.13
CA GLU A 140 13.16 -14.33 -23.91
C GLU A 140 11.68 -14.69 -23.81
N LYS A 141 11.10 -14.65 -22.60
CA LYS A 141 9.68 -14.93 -22.36
C LYS A 141 8.78 -13.96 -23.12
N ILE A 142 9.05 -12.64 -23.03
CA ILE A 142 8.29 -11.62 -23.77
C ILE A 142 8.43 -11.81 -25.29
N LYS A 143 9.63 -12.12 -25.78
CA LYS A 143 9.86 -12.43 -27.22
C LYS A 143 9.00 -13.60 -27.68
N ARG A 144 8.83 -14.64 -26.85
CA ARG A 144 7.98 -15.80 -27.14
C ARG A 144 6.48 -15.49 -27.03
N THR A 145 6.08 -14.56 -26.16
CA THR A 145 4.69 -14.14 -25.99
C THR A 145 4.19 -13.20 -27.10
N LYS A 146 5.08 -12.47 -27.80
CA LYS A 146 4.72 -11.61 -28.96
C LYS A 146 4.53 -12.36 -30.29
N LEU A 147 4.08 -13.63 -30.26
CA LEU A 147 3.47 -14.28 -31.41
C LEU A 147 1.94 -14.18 -31.24
N PHE A 148 1.26 -13.60 -32.24
CA PHE A 148 -0.18 -13.27 -32.32
C PHE A 148 -0.57 -11.89 -31.77
N HIS A 149 -0.49 -10.87 -32.63
CA HIS A 149 -1.66 -10.28 -33.31
C HIS A 149 -1.12 -9.52 -34.55
N PRO A 150 -1.26 -10.05 -35.79
CA PRO A 150 -1.05 -9.24 -36.98
C PRO A 150 -2.19 -8.22 -37.08
N PHE A 151 -1.82 -6.99 -37.45
CA PHE A 151 -2.75 -5.93 -37.84
C PHE A 151 -3.56 -6.32 -39.08
#